data_AF-A0A1M7QHM3-F1
#
_entry.id   AF-A0A1M7QHM3-F1
#
_cell.length_a   1.000
_cell.length_b   1.000
_cell.length_c   1.000
_cell.angle_alpha   90.00
_cell.angle_beta   90.00
_cell.angle_gamma   90.00
#
_symmetry.space_group_name_H-M   'P 1'
#
loop_
_entity.id
_entity.type
_entity.pdbx_description
1 polymer ?
#
loop_
_entity_poly.entity_id
_entity_poly.type
_entity_poly.pdbx_seq_one_letter_code
_entity_poly.pdbx_strand_id
1 'polypeptide(L)'
;MHPMRLDLHHALLRALAAGDPDEVKALVALGADLHYRNADGYDALINAVHSRDVFADPRLLDLLQVLISHGVALSGISKYSESGLRVLSRLGRFDAVQLLLTAGADESHLGWTPLIRAVAIGTLDEVRACLDDGAALEAIDTWSRTAWLVALLRGDIDKAALLRERGADVDAVGRCSHAPLSYAVHSRQLPMLRWLIDQGDHERTGFGIDQPDEFGWTALIEATRIDHLGAIDLLLQAGASIDHEYNGSTALSESRRPATLKRLLDAGADPRFMTREGSRAFIGLPPDPDIAPLNGVTRGDFLRARSPRFGRTNAERIDEPFWLAMIRAGVSGYQATEHFDGPSSFDAPPVWCAERFGQSLTVLPDGRIVQVGGEHEDHYDPDFCIYNDVFVHHPDGRIEIFGYPEEDFPPTDFHSATLMDDSIWLIGSIGYPPARRPGHTPVWRLRLRDWRIEPVTLLGLDNGPGWINRHRATRVSPHEIRVSGGNVLTGHGDETVESRNTTDFIFDTKRLAWRAA
;
A
#
# COMPACT_ATOMS: atom_id res chain seq x y z
N MET A 1 -22.29 38.81 14.09
CA MET A 1 -21.86 37.71 14.98
C MET A 1 -20.57 38.14 15.67
N HIS A 2 -20.47 38.06 16.99
CA HIS A 2 -19.31 38.56 17.77
C HIS A 2 -18.06 37.70 17.47
N PRO A 3 -16.86 38.26 17.22
CA PRO A 3 -15.65 37.49 16.89
C PRO A 3 -15.33 36.33 17.85
N MET A 4 -15.57 36.52 19.15
CA MET A 4 -15.39 35.47 20.17
C MET A 4 -16.33 34.25 20.01
N ARG A 5 -17.55 34.44 19.49
CA ARG A 5 -18.48 33.33 19.22
C ARG A 5 -18.10 32.53 17.97
N LEU A 6 -17.50 33.18 16.97
CA LEU A 6 -17.00 32.51 15.77
C LEU A 6 -15.80 31.60 16.12
N ASP A 7 -14.94 32.06 17.02
CA ASP A 7 -13.78 31.30 17.49
C ASP A 7 -14.19 30.04 18.27
N LEU A 8 -15.15 30.15 19.20
CA LEU A 8 -15.67 29.01 19.96
C LEU A 8 -16.34 27.94 19.08
N HIS A 9 -17.10 28.35 18.04
CA HIS A 9 -17.73 27.40 17.14
C HIS A 9 -16.69 26.60 16.34
N HIS A 10 -15.67 27.27 15.78
CA HIS A 10 -14.59 26.58 15.08
C HIS A 10 -13.79 25.65 16.01
N ALA A 11 -13.52 26.08 17.24
CA ALA A 11 -12.88 25.22 18.24
C ALA A 11 -13.73 23.97 18.53
N LEU A 12 -15.05 24.14 18.71
CA LEU A 12 -15.96 23.02 18.95
C LEU A 12 -15.99 22.03 17.78
N LEU A 13 -16.04 22.51 16.54
CA LEU A 13 -15.99 21.65 15.36
C LEU A 13 -14.71 20.83 15.32
N ARG A 14 -13.56 21.41 15.67
CA ARG A 14 -12.29 20.68 15.77
C ARG A 14 -12.30 19.66 16.90
N ALA A 15 -12.82 20.01 18.08
CA ALA A 15 -12.91 19.09 19.22
C ALA A 15 -13.81 17.88 18.91
N LEU A 16 -14.97 18.11 18.29
CA LEU A 16 -15.87 17.05 17.82
C LEU A 16 -15.19 16.16 16.78
N ALA A 17 -14.54 16.77 15.80
CA ALA A 17 -13.80 16.05 14.76
C ALA A 17 -12.67 15.19 15.35
N ALA A 18 -11.91 15.74 16.29
CA ALA A 18 -10.83 15.07 17.02
C ALA A 18 -11.33 14.00 18.01
N GLY A 19 -12.62 14.02 18.35
CA GLY A 19 -13.22 13.06 19.27
C GLY A 19 -12.87 13.31 20.74
N ASP A 20 -12.69 14.57 21.14
CA ASP A 20 -12.25 14.91 22.49
C ASP A 20 -13.44 15.27 23.41
N PRO A 21 -13.91 14.36 24.28
CA PRO A 21 -15.05 14.63 25.13
C PRO A 21 -14.78 15.73 26.17
N ASP A 22 -13.53 15.90 26.63
CA ASP A 22 -13.20 16.86 27.68
C ASP A 22 -13.05 18.27 27.12
N GLU A 23 -12.45 18.41 25.93
CA GLU A 23 -12.43 19.68 25.20
C GLU A 23 -13.86 20.13 24.83
N VAL A 24 -14.71 19.20 24.37
CA VAL A 24 -16.13 19.51 24.10
C VAL A 24 -16.83 20.02 25.36
N LYS A 25 -16.69 19.35 26.52
CA LYS A 25 -17.26 19.82 27.80
C LYS A 25 -16.75 21.22 28.16
N ALA A 26 -15.45 21.47 28.02
CA ALA A 26 -14.86 22.76 28.34
C ALA A 26 -15.38 23.88 27.44
N LEU A 27 -15.49 23.64 26.13
CA LEU A 27 -16.00 24.60 25.17
C LEU A 27 -17.49 24.91 25.41
N VAL A 28 -18.29 23.90 25.75
CA VAL A 28 -19.70 24.10 26.14
C VAL A 28 -19.80 24.93 27.41
N ALA A 29 -18.95 24.70 28.41
CA ALA A 29 -18.90 25.51 29.63
C ALA A 29 -18.51 26.98 29.34
N LEU A 30 -17.75 27.24 28.26
CA LEU A 30 -17.44 28.58 27.76
C LEU A 30 -18.54 29.17 26.86
N GLY A 31 -19.64 28.45 26.63
CA GLY A 31 -20.79 28.91 25.86
C GLY A 31 -20.77 28.54 24.37
N ALA A 32 -19.98 27.54 23.96
CA ALA A 32 -20.11 26.96 22.63
C ALA A 32 -21.46 26.23 22.48
N ASP A 33 -22.12 26.41 21.33
CA ASP A 33 -23.43 25.84 21.04
C ASP A 33 -23.28 24.44 20.42
N LEU A 34 -23.89 23.41 21.03
CA LEU A 34 -23.97 22.04 20.51
C LEU A 34 -25.21 21.78 19.64
N HIS A 35 -26.19 22.70 19.62
CA HIS A 35 -27.47 22.54 18.92
C HIS A 35 -27.46 23.19 17.54
N TYR A 36 -26.28 23.36 16.94
CA TYR A 36 -26.16 23.91 15.60
C TYR A 36 -26.57 22.90 14.53
N ARG A 37 -26.94 23.46 13.38
CA ARG A 37 -27.11 22.71 12.13
C ARG A 37 -26.63 23.59 10.99
N ASN A 38 -25.64 23.12 10.22
CA ASN A 38 -25.10 23.89 9.11
C ASN A 38 -25.99 23.81 7.86
N ALA A 39 -25.63 24.54 6.80
CA ALA A 39 -26.39 24.59 5.54
C ALA A 39 -26.54 23.21 4.86
N ASP A 40 -25.61 22.30 5.14
CA ASP A 40 -25.60 20.94 4.60
C ASP A 40 -26.29 19.92 5.52
N GLY A 41 -26.82 20.38 6.66
CA GLY A 41 -27.52 19.56 7.63
C GLY A 41 -26.63 18.79 8.59
N TYR A 42 -25.33 19.10 8.66
CA TYR A 42 -24.43 18.54 9.68
C TYR A 42 -24.67 19.21 11.04
N ASP A 43 -24.70 18.38 12.07
CA ASP A 43 -24.85 18.76 13.48
C ASP A 43 -23.66 18.22 14.32
N ALA A 44 -23.75 18.35 15.65
CA ALA A 44 -22.71 17.89 16.55
C ALA A 44 -22.49 16.38 16.50
N LEU A 45 -23.57 15.58 16.36
CA LEU A 45 -23.46 14.12 16.33
C LEU A 45 -22.79 13.65 15.04
N ILE A 46 -23.20 14.17 13.87
CA ILE A 46 -22.60 13.78 12.59
C ILE A 46 -21.11 14.16 12.58
N ASN A 47 -20.75 15.37 13.05
CA ASN A 47 -19.36 15.80 13.10
C ASN A 47 -18.51 14.97 14.09
N ALA A 48 -19.11 14.49 15.19
CA ALA A 48 -18.45 13.63 16.15
C ALA A 48 -18.10 12.24 15.61
N VAL A 49 -18.70 11.79 14.50
CA VAL A 49 -18.53 10.43 13.96
C VAL A 49 -17.98 10.38 12.52
N HIS A 50 -17.47 11.48 11.98
CA HIS A 50 -17.02 11.52 10.57
C HIS A 50 -15.51 11.78 10.38
N SER A 51 -14.84 12.49 11.29
CA SER A 51 -13.54 13.13 10.98
C SER A 51 -12.30 12.44 11.55
N ARG A 52 -12.40 11.17 11.99
CA ARG A 52 -11.27 10.37 12.49
C ARG A 52 -11.53 8.86 12.30
N ASP A 53 -10.59 8.03 12.74
CA ASP A 53 -10.82 6.58 12.90
C ASP A 53 -11.80 6.31 14.06
N VAL A 54 -13.08 6.47 13.77
CA VAL A 54 -14.19 6.25 14.71
C VAL A 54 -14.33 4.77 15.06
N PHE A 55 -13.89 3.88 14.18
CA PHE A 55 -13.89 2.46 14.45
C PHE A 55 -12.97 2.14 15.65
N ALA A 56 -11.73 2.65 15.62
CA ALA A 56 -10.75 2.39 16.68
C ALA A 56 -10.79 3.35 17.87
N ASP A 57 -11.62 4.41 17.84
CA ASP A 57 -11.63 5.43 18.90
C ASP A 57 -12.23 4.92 20.23
N PRO A 58 -11.43 4.84 21.31
CA PRO A 58 -11.91 4.41 22.62
C PRO A 58 -12.77 5.47 23.32
N ARG A 59 -12.63 6.76 22.96
CA ARG A 59 -13.35 7.89 23.59
C ARG A 59 -14.72 8.13 23.00
N LEU A 60 -15.09 7.40 21.95
CA LEU A 60 -16.34 7.61 21.23
C LEU A 60 -17.56 7.55 22.15
N LEU A 61 -17.66 6.53 23.02
CA LEU A 61 -18.82 6.37 23.91
C LEU A 61 -18.92 7.53 24.92
N ASP A 62 -17.79 7.98 25.47
CA ASP A 62 -17.75 9.13 26.37
C ASP A 62 -18.21 10.41 25.65
N LEU A 63 -17.75 10.63 24.42
CA LEU A 63 -18.17 11.77 23.61
C LEU A 63 -19.67 11.71 23.32
N LEU A 64 -20.20 10.56 22.90
CA LEU A 64 -21.63 10.40 22.67
C LEU A 64 -22.43 10.63 23.95
N GLN A 65 -21.94 10.18 25.11
CA GLN A 65 -22.57 10.41 26.40
C GLN A 65 -22.64 11.90 26.75
N VAL A 66 -21.61 12.69 26.41
CA VAL A 66 -21.61 14.16 26.54
C VAL A 66 -22.67 14.79 25.64
N LEU A 67 -22.77 14.37 24.37
CA LEU A 67 -23.78 14.91 23.46
C LEU A 67 -25.19 14.59 23.95
N ILE A 68 -25.43 13.36 24.41
CA ILE A 68 -26.70 12.91 24.98
C ILE A 68 -27.04 13.73 26.24
N SER A 69 -26.09 13.93 27.15
CA SER A 69 -26.35 14.67 28.40
C SER A 69 -26.68 16.15 28.17
N HIS A 70 -26.27 16.71 27.03
CA HIS A 70 -26.60 18.07 26.62
C HIS A 70 -27.83 18.14 25.70
N GLY A 71 -28.54 17.03 25.46
CA GLY A 71 -29.78 17.04 24.68
C GLY A 71 -29.59 17.33 23.20
N VAL A 72 -28.43 16.96 22.63
CA VAL A 72 -28.20 17.05 21.19
C VAL A 72 -29.21 16.17 20.44
N ALA A 73 -29.74 16.66 19.32
CA ALA A 73 -30.63 15.87 18.48
C ALA A 73 -29.87 14.65 17.91
N LEU A 74 -30.40 13.45 18.14
CA LEU A 74 -29.71 12.20 17.76
C LEU A 74 -30.11 11.66 16.38
N SER A 75 -31.15 12.25 15.78
CA SER A 75 -31.76 11.80 14.52
C SER A 75 -31.56 12.81 13.38
N GLY A 76 -30.51 13.62 13.43
CA GLY A 76 -30.16 14.50 12.32
C GLY A 76 -29.73 13.72 11.07
N ILE A 77 -30.14 14.18 9.89
CA ILE A 77 -29.71 13.64 8.60
C ILE A 77 -29.15 14.77 7.72
N SER A 78 -27.93 14.64 7.20
CA SER A 78 -27.35 15.62 6.27
C SER A 78 -28.05 15.59 4.90
N LYS A 79 -27.81 16.59 4.05
CA LYS A 79 -28.29 16.58 2.66
C LYS A 79 -27.73 15.42 1.83
N TYR A 80 -26.69 14.76 2.31
CA TYR A 80 -26.07 13.58 1.71
C TYR A 80 -26.57 12.25 2.31
N SER A 81 -27.68 12.29 3.05
CA SER A 81 -28.29 11.13 3.70
C SER A 81 -27.40 10.46 4.76
N GLU A 82 -26.54 11.24 5.41
CA GLU A 82 -25.71 10.78 6.51
C GLU A 82 -26.39 11.07 7.85
N SER A 83 -26.34 10.12 8.78
CA SER A 83 -26.74 10.32 10.17
C SER A 83 -25.74 9.62 11.08
N GLY A 84 -25.70 10.04 12.35
CA GLY A 84 -24.82 9.41 13.34
C GLY A 84 -25.02 7.90 13.40
N LEU A 85 -26.27 7.45 13.48
CA LEU A 85 -26.63 6.03 13.46
C LEU A 85 -26.15 5.30 12.20
N ARG A 86 -26.36 5.87 11.01
CA ARG A 86 -25.96 5.24 9.74
C ARG A 86 -24.45 5.07 9.67
N VAL A 87 -23.68 6.09 10.06
CA VAL A 87 -22.21 6.02 10.06
C VAL A 87 -21.71 4.98 11.06
N LEU A 88 -22.20 4.99 12.30
CA LEU A 88 -21.79 4.04 13.33
C LEU A 88 -22.15 2.59 12.96
N SER A 89 -23.35 2.39 12.40
CA SER A 89 -23.79 1.07 11.92
C SER A 89 -22.94 0.57 10.75
N ARG A 90 -22.55 1.45 9.80
CA ARG A 90 -21.64 1.09 8.71
C ARG A 90 -20.30 0.59 9.23
N LEU A 91 -19.75 1.29 10.23
CA LEU A 91 -18.47 0.96 10.84
C LEU A 91 -18.54 -0.27 11.77
N GLY A 92 -19.72 -0.80 12.08
CA GLY A 92 -19.87 -1.91 13.03
C GLY A 92 -19.70 -1.50 14.49
N ARG A 93 -19.72 -0.21 14.82
CA ARG A 93 -19.75 0.33 16.19
C ARG A 93 -21.13 0.14 16.83
N PHE A 94 -21.56 -1.12 16.93
CA PHE A 94 -22.88 -1.50 17.42
C PHE A 94 -23.09 -1.14 18.90
N ASP A 95 -22.01 -1.01 19.68
CA ASP A 95 -22.00 -0.44 21.03
C ASP A 95 -22.51 1.00 21.04
N ALA A 96 -22.00 1.83 20.14
CA ALA A 96 -22.39 3.23 19.98
C ALA A 96 -23.81 3.36 19.38
N VAL A 97 -24.18 2.47 18.45
CA VAL A 97 -25.56 2.40 17.94
C VAL A 97 -26.54 2.07 19.07
N GLN A 98 -26.23 1.07 19.90
CA GLN A 98 -27.07 0.68 21.04
C GLN A 98 -27.23 1.83 22.05
N LEU A 99 -26.15 2.56 22.34
CA LEU A 99 -26.19 3.73 23.21
C LEU A 99 -27.16 4.80 22.67
N LEU A 100 -27.06 5.15 21.38
CA LEU A 100 -27.92 6.16 20.76
C LEU A 100 -29.38 5.74 20.69
N LEU A 101 -29.67 4.49 20.36
CA LEU A 101 -31.04 3.95 20.34
C LEU A 101 -31.66 3.97 21.75
N THR A 102 -30.87 3.61 22.77
CA THR A 102 -31.32 3.69 24.18
C THR A 102 -31.63 5.12 24.60
N ALA A 103 -30.90 6.10 24.04
CA ALA A 103 -31.13 7.53 24.25
C ALA A 103 -32.26 8.12 23.37
N GLY A 104 -32.98 7.29 22.61
CA GLY A 104 -34.16 7.71 21.83
C GLY A 104 -33.86 8.16 20.40
N ALA A 105 -32.71 7.81 19.83
CA ALA A 105 -32.45 8.02 18.41
C ALA A 105 -33.41 7.17 17.53
N ASP A 106 -33.75 7.68 16.35
CA ASP A 106 -34.70 7.03 15.44
C ASP A 106 -34.03 5.88 14.66
N GLU A 107 -34.43 4.64 14.98
CA GLU A 107 -33.92 3.41 14.35
C GLU A 107 -34.27 3.32 12.86
N SER A 108 -35.30 4.05 12.39
CA SER A 108 -35.76 3.99 11.00
C SER A 108 -34.66 4.32 9.97
N HIS A 109 -33.64 5.08 10.38
CA HIS A 109 -32.48 5.45 9.56
C HIS A 109 -31.59 4.27 9.17
N LEU A 110 -31.66 3.16 9.90
CA LEU A 110 -30.84 1.96 9.70
C LEU A 110 -31.47 0.99 8.71
N GLY A 111 -32.81 1.00 8.58
CA GLY A 111 -33.57 0.04 7.79
C GLY A 111 -33.41 -1.40 8.29
N TRP A 112 -33.20 -1.58 9.59
CA TRP A 112 -33.04 -2.90 10.19
C TRP A 112 -34.38 -3.65 10.22
N THR A 113 -34.34 -4.93 9.84
CA THR A 113 -35.40 -5.88 10.16
C THR A 113 -35.26 -6.33 11.62
N PRO A 114 -36.29 -6.94 12.23
CA PRO A 114 -36.16 -7.53 13.57
C PRO A 114 -34.97 -8.48 13.70
N LEU A 115 -34.72 -9.30 12.66
CA LEU A 115 -33.58 -10.21 12.61
C LEU A 115 -32.24 -9.46 12.58
N ILE A 116 -32.09 -8.46 11.70
CA ILE A 116 -30.85 -7.67 11.62
C ILE A 116 -30.59 -6.95 12.95
N ARG A 117 -31.63 -6.39 13.58
CA ARG A 117 -31.53 -5.75 14.89
C ARG A 117 -31.05 -6.74 15.97
N ALA A 118 -31.65 -7.93 16.03
CA ALA A 118 -31.25 -8.98 16.97
C ALA A 118 -29.79 -9.42 16.74
N VAL A 119 -29.35 -9.51 15.49
CA VAL A 119 -27.95 -9.80 15.17
C VAL A 119 -27.03 -8.67 15.62
N ALA A 120 -27.36 -7.43 15.27
CA ALA A 120 -26.54 -6.26 15.50
C ALA A 120 -26.35 -5.94 16.99
N ILE A 121 -27.41 -5.97 17.80
CA ILE A 121 -27.38 -5.51 19.21
C ILE A 121 -28.13 -6.42 20.19
N GLY A 122 -28.77 -7.50 19.72
CA GLY A 122 -29.50 -8.44 20.56
C GLY A 122 -28.67 -9.65 21.01
N THR A 123 -29.35 -10.60 21.65
CA THR A 123 -28.83 -11.89 22.12
C THR A 123 -28.99 -12.99 21.06
N LEU A 124 -28.27 -14.09 21.21
CA LEU A 124 -28.43 -15.26 20.34
C LEU A 124 -29.85 -15.87 20.42
N ASP A 125 -30.50 -15.78 21.58
CA ASP A 125 -31.87 -16.27 21.80
C ASP A 125 -32.89 -15.42 21.02
N GLU A 126 -32.71 -14.10 20.97
CA GLU A 126 -33.54 -13.20 20.16
C GLU A 126 -33.37 -13.48 18.66
N VAL A 127 -32.14 -13.80 18.22
CA VAL A 127 -31.89 -14.25 16.85
C VAL A 127 -32.65 -15.55 16.56
N ARG A 128 -32.58 -16.55 17.45
CA ARG A 128 -33.37 -17.80 17.29
C ARG A 128 -34.86 -17.52 17.22
N ALA A 129 -35.40 -16.70 18.11
CA ALA A 129 -36.82 -16.36 18.11
C ALA A 129 -37.26 -15.72 16.79
N CYS A 130 -36.49 -14.74 16.27
CA CYS A 130 -36.76 -14.14 14.97
C CYS A 130 -36.76 -15.17 13.83
N LEU A 131 -35.82 -16.12 13.85
CA LEU A 131 -35.72 -17.16 12.83
C LEU A 131 -36.86 -18.20 12.94
N ASP A 132 -37.28 -18.53 14.16
CA ASP A 132 -38.41 -19.44 14.41
C ASP A 132 -39.74 -18.81 13.98
N ASP A 133 -39.87 -17.48 14.06
CA ASP A 133 -41.01 -16.70 13.54
C ASP A 133 -40.98 -16.50 12.01
N GLY A 134 -40.00 -17.09 11.31
CA GLY A 134 -39.91 -17.06 9.85
C GLY A 134 -39.37 -15.74 9.29
N ALA A 135 -38.47 -15.06 10.01
CA ALA A 135 -37.82 -13.86 9.51
C ALA A 135 -37.12 -14.11 8.16
N ALA A 136 -37.22 -13.14 7.25
CA ALA A 136 -36.54 -13.17 5.96
C ALA A 136 -35.02 -13.01 6.15
N LEU A 137 -34.26 -14.06 5.81
CA LEU A 137 -32.79 -14.10 5.94
C LEU A 137 -32.09 -13.09 5.02
N GLU A 138 -32.61 -12.93 3.80
CA GLU A 138 -32.01 -12.12 2.74
C GLU A 138 -32.55 -10.68 2.67
N ALA A 139 -33.31 -10.27 3.67
CA ALA A 139 -33.67 -8.87 3.80
C ALA A 139 -32.42 -8.04 4.11
N ILE A 140 -32.31 -6.87 3.49
CA ILE A 140 -31.13 -6.01 3.59
C ILE A 140 -31.40 -4.73 4.37
N ASP A 141 -30.38 -4.26 5.09
CA ASP A 141 -30.41 -2.94 5.72
C ASP A 141 -30.08 -1.81 4.74
N THR A 142 -29.99 -0.58 5.26
CA THR A 142 -29.66 0.59 4.44
C THR A 142 -28.25 0.58 3.84
N TRP A 143 -27.35 -0.30 4.29
CA TRP A 143 -26.03 -0.52 3.71
C TRP A 143 -25.99 -1.76 2.82
N SER A 144 -27.16 -2.27 2.43
CA SER A 144 -27.32 -3.47 1.61
C SER A 144 -26.75 -4.72 2.27
N ARG A 145 -26.82 -4.82 3.60
CA ARG A 145 -26.31 -5.98 4.36
C ARG A 145 -27.44 -6.88 4.81
N THR A 146 -27.29 -8.18 4.58
CA THR A 146 -28.15 -9.22 5.18
C THR A 146 -27.81 -9.42 6.66
N ALA A 147 -28.63 -10.17 7.38
CA ALA A 147 -28.35 -10.56 8.76
C ALA A 147 -27.00 -11.31 8.88
N TRP A 148 -26.67 -12.14 7.89
CA TRP A 148 -25.39 -12.84 7.79
C TRP A 148 -24.21 -11.87 7.77
N LEU A 149 -24.20 -10.90 6.86
CA LEU A 149 -23.13 -9.91 6.75
C LEU A 149 -22.95 -9.05 8.00
N VAL A 150 -24.06 -8.72 8.69
CA VAL A 150 -24.01 -7.99 9.96
C VAL A 150 -23.37 -8.84 11.08
N ALA A 151 -23.60 -10.15 11.11
CA ALA A 151 -22.94 -11.06 12.06
C ALA A 151 -21.42 -11.12 11.82
N LEU A 152 -20.99 -11.14 10.56
CA LEU A 152 -19.57 -11.11 10.17
C LEU A 152 -18.89 -9.81 10.60
N LEU A 153 -19.52 -8.66 10.31
CA LEU A 153 -19.00 -7.36 10.73
C LEU A 153 -18.91 -7.23 12.26
N ARG A 154 -19.84 -7.86 12.99
CA ARG A 154 -19.82 -7.89 14.46
C ARG A 154 -18.73 -8.81 15.00
N GLY A 155 -18.28 -9.80 14.23
CA GLY A 155 -17.40 -10.87 14.70
C GLY A 155 -18.09 -11.89 15.61
N ASP A 156 -19.43 -11.98 15.55
CA ASP A 156 -20.22 -12.87 16.40
C ASP A 156 -20.41 -14.25 15.73
N ILE A 157 -19.44 -15.14 15.96
CA ILE A 157 -19.36 -16.46 15.31
C ILE A 157 -20.60 -17.30 15.61
N ASP A 158 -21.14 -17.26 16.84
CA ASP A 158 -22.29 -18.08 17.21
C ASP A 158 -23.55 -17.66 16.44
N LYS A 159 -23.75 -16.35 16.26
CA LYS A 159 -24.85 -15.83 15.43
C LYS A 159 -24.65 -16.14 13.96
N ALA A 160 -23.43 -16.00 13.44
CA ALA A 160 -23.12 -16.36 12.06
C ALA A 160 -23.39 -17.85 11.80
N ALA A 161 -22.89 -18.73 12.67
CA ALA A 161 -23.11 -20.17 12.60
C ALA A 161 -24.61 -20.52 12.60
N LEU A 162 -25.40 -19.91 13.49
CA LEU A 162 -26.85 -20.11 13.53
C LEU A 162 -27.54 -19.64 12.24
N LEU A 163 -27.20 -18.47 11.71
CA LEU A 163 -27.80 -17.96 10.47
C LEU A 163 -27.52 -18.90 9.29
N ARG A 164 -26.29 -19.41 9.19
CA ARG A 164 -25.91 -20.42 8.21
C ARG A 164 -26.70 -21.72 8.39
N GLU A 165 -26.83 -22.22 9.62
CA GLU A 165 -27.63 -23.42 9.91
C GLU A 165 -29.10 -23.27 9.49
N ARG A 166 -29.63 -22.04 9.51
CA ARG A 166 -30.99 -21.73 9.04
C ARG A 166 -31.07 -21.44 7.53
N GLY A 167 -29.97 -21.57 6.79
CA GLY A 167 -29.93 -21.46 5.34
C GLY A 167 -29.77 -20.04 4.80
N ALA A 168 -29.14 -19.14 5.56
CA ALA A 168 -28.79 -17.81 5.04
C ALA A 168 -27.83 -17.94 3.85
N ASP A 169 -27.96 -17.05 2.86
CA ASP A 169 -27.00 -16.98 1.75
C ASP A 169 -25.63 -16.51 2.27
N VAL A 170 -24.70 -17.47 2.35
CA VAL A 170 -23.36 -17.23 2.87
C VAL A 170 -22.46 -16.49 1.88
N ASP A 171 -22.84 -16.47 0.60
CA ASP A 171 -22.15 -15.78 -0.50
C ASP A 171 -22.75 -14.38 -0.75
N ALA A 172 -23.74 -13.97 0.05
CA ALA A 172 -24.35 -12.65 -0.04
C ALA A 172 -23.28 -11.55 0.03
N VAL A 173 -23.33 -10.62 -0.91
CA VAL A 173 -22.44 -9.45 -0.94
C VAL A 173 -23.15 -8.20 -0.48
N GLY A 174 -22.39 -7.29 0.13
CA GLY A 174 -22.90 -6.01 0.58
C GLY A 174 -22.99 -4.97 -0.53
N ARG A 175 -23.18 -3.71 -0.12
CA ARG A 175 -23.03 -2.56 -1.01
C ARG A 175 -21.65 -2.57 -1.68
N CYS A 176 -21.59 -2.17 -2.95
CA CYS A 176 -20.38 -2.18 -3.78
C CYS A 176 -19.76 -3.58 -3.93
N SER A 177 -20.58 -4.63 -3.84
CA SER A 177 -20.14 -6.03 -3.88
C SER A 177 -19.10 -6.38 -2.79
N HIS A 178 -19.16 -5.72 -1.63
CA HIS A 178 -18.24 -6.00 -0.51
C HIS A 178 -18.41 -7.46 -0.03
N ALA A 179 -17.35 -8.25 -0.16
CA ALA A 179 -17.37 -9.69 0.05
C ALA A 179 -17.49 -10.08 1.54
N PRO A 180 -18.05 -11.25 1.88
CA PRO A 180 -18.16 -11.74 3.26
C PRO A 180 -16.85 -11.70 4.07
N LEU A 181 -15.74 -12.20 3.50
CA LEU A 181 -14.42 -12.20 4.15
C LEU A 181 -13.96 -10.78 4.52
N SER A 182 -14.25 -9.82 3.66
CA SER A 182 -13.85 -8.43 3.83
C SER A 182 -14.53 -7.77 5.03
N TYR A 183 -15.72 -8.19 5.44
CA TYR A 183 -16.35 -7.70 6.68
C TYR A 183 -15.56 -8.07 7.94
N ALA A 184 -14.99 -9.28 7.99
CA ALA A 184 -14.16 -9.72 9.10
C ALA A 184 -12.80 -8.99 9.12
N VAL A 185 -12.24 -8.70 7.94
CA VAL A 185 -11.03 -7.88 7.80
C VAL A 185 -11.29 -6.45 8.24
N HIS A 186 -12.34 -5.81 7.72
CA HIS A 186 -12.74 -4.44 8.02
C HIS A 186 -12.91 -4.20 9.53
N SER A 187 -13.61 -5.12 10.18
CA SER A 187 -13.86 -5.09 11.63
C SER A 187 -12.67 -5.59 12.46
N ARG A 188 -11.54 -5.92 11.84
CA ARG A 188 -10.33 -6.43 12.49
C ARG A 188 -10.60 -7.67 13.38
N GLN A 189 -11.58 -8.48 13.00
CA GLN A 189 -12.01 -9.68 13.72
C GLN A 189 -11.26 -10.91 13.23
N LEU A 190 -9.99 -11.04 13.63
CA LEU A 190 -9.16 -12.20 13.27
C LEU A 190 -9.80 -13.58 13.53
N PRO A 191 -10.48 -13.82 14.68
CA PRO A 191 -11.14 -15.10 14.91
C PRO A 191 -12.28 -15.37 13.91
N MET A 192 -13.05 -14.35 13.53
CA MET A 192 -14.10 -14.46 12.52
C MET A 192 -13.50 -14.75 11.14
N LEU A 193 -12.45 -14.02 10.76
CA LEU A 193 -11.74 -14.25 9.50
C LEU A 193 -11.22 -15.69 9.40
N ARG A 194 -10.60 -16.19 10.49
CA ARG A 194 -10.16 -17.59 10.58
C ARG A 194 -11.32 -18.56 10.41
N TRP A 195 -12.39 -18.35 11.17
CA TRP A 195 -13.56 -19.21 11.12
C TRP A 195 -14.15 -19.29 9.71
N LEU A 196 -14.29 -18.16 9.01
CA LEU A 196 -14.76 -18.11 7.62
C LEU A 196 -13.86 -18.92 6.67
N ILE A 197 -12.54 -18.76 6.78
CA ILE A 197 -11.59 -19.50 5.95
C ILE A 197 -11.66 -21.00 6.22
N ASP A 198 -11.70 -21.41 7.49
CA ASP A 198 -11.85 -22.80 7.88
C ASP A 198 -13.18 -23.39 7.34
N GLN A 199 -14.28 -22.62 7.37
CA GLN A 199 -15.56 -23.06 6.82
C GLN A 199 -15.49 -23.27 5.29
N GLY A 200 -14.75 -22.43 4.56
CA GLY A 200 -14.67 -22.50 3.10
C GLY A 200 -13.82 -23.68 2.59
N ASP A 201 -12.76 -24.03 3.31
CA ASP A 201 -11.89 -25.16 3.00
C ASP A 201 -12.60 -26.52 3.16
N HIS A 202 -13.50 -26.63 4.14
CA HIS A 202 -14.18 -27.89 4.45
C HIS A 202 -15.24 -28.29 3.42
N GLU A 203 -15.90 -27.33 2.76
CA GLU A 203 -17.08 -27.60 1.93
C GLU A 203 -16.88 -27.34 0.43
N ARG A 204 -15.67 -26.91 0.01
CA ARG A 204 -15.38 -26.42 -1.37
C ARG A 204 -16.29 -25.25 -1.80
N THR A 205 -16.97 -24.63 -0.84
CA THR A 205 -17.66 -23.35 -0.97
C THR A 205 -16.64 -22.28 -0.64
N GLY A 206 -15.81 -21.90 -1.61
CA GLY A 206 -14.87 -20.81 -1.39
C GLY A 206 -15.67 -19.52 -1.24
N PHE A 207 -15.62 -18.87 -0.07
CA PHE A 207 -16.07 -17.48 0.16
C PHE A 207 -15.34 -16.44 -0.72
N GLY A 208 -14.76 -16.90 -1.83
CA GLY A 208 -13.87 -16.19 -2.72
C GLY A 208 -12.74 -15.54 -1.97
N ILE A 209 -11.68 -16.30 -1.64
CA ILE A 209 -10.47 -15.75 -1.01
C ILE A 209 -9.93 -14.53 -1.79
N ASP A 210 -10.10 -14.57 -3.12
CA ASP A 210 -9.77 -13.52 -4.07
C ASP A 210 -11.00 -12.87 -4.71
N GLN A 211 -12.20 -12.98 -4.13
CA GLN A 211 -13.38 -12.28 -4.64
C GLN A 211 -13.18 -10.78 -4.48
N PRO A 212 -13.14 -10.02 -5.59
CA PRO A 212 -13.02 -8.58 -5.52
C PRO A 212 -14.38 -7.93 -5.29
N ASP A 213 -14.37 -6.76 -4.67
CA ASP A 213 -15.50 -5.84 -4.69
C ASP A 213 -15.62 -5.11 -6.06
N GLU A 214 -16.57 -4.18 -6.19
CA GLU A 214 -16.76 -3.39 -7.43
C GLU A 214 -15.54 -2.52 -7.81
N PHE A 215 -14.61 -2.31 -6.89
CA PHE A 215 -13.37 -1.57 -7.10
C PHE A 215 -12.15 -2.48 -7.30
N GLY A 216 -12.35 -3.81 -7.37
CA GLY A 216 -11.25 -4.76 -7.53
C GLY A 216 -10.54 -5.13 -6.23
N TRP A 217 -11.03 -4.70 -5.07
CA TRP A 217 -10.36 -4.94 -3.81
C TRP A 217 -10.71 -6.31 -3.25
N THR A 218 -9.70 -7.15 -3.11
CA THR A 218 -9.79 -8.42 -2.38
C THR A 218 -9.62 -8.17 -0.87
N ALA A 219 -9.93 -9.18 -0.06
CA ALA A 219 -9.68 -9.15 1.37
C ALA A 219 -8.20 -8.88 1.71
N LEU A 220 -7.25 -9.34 0.88
CA LEU A 220 -5.81 -9.09 1.07
C LEU A 220 -5.44 -7.63 0.83
N ILE A 221 -6.02 -7.00 -0.20
CA ILE A 221 -5.86 -5.56 -0.46
C ILE A 221 -6.43 -4.75 0.70
N GLU A 222 -7.64 -5.08 1.18
CA GLU A 222 -8.23 -4.39 2.33
C GLU A 222 -7.38 -4.55 3.60
N ALA A 223 -6.94 -5.77 3.92
CA ALA A 223 -6.08 -6.04 5.08
C ALA A 223 -4.78 -5.24 5.02
N THR A 224 -4.24 -5.02 3.82
CA THR A 224 -3.06 -4.19 3.60
C THR A 224 -3.32 -2.71 3.85
N ARG A 225 -4.43 -2.17 3.32
CA ARG A 225 -4.81 -0.75 3.48
C ARG A 225 -5.01 -0.38 4.96
N ILE A 226 -5.53 -1.30 5.76
CA ILE A 226 -5.76 -1.09 7.21
C ILE A 226 -4.58 -1.54 8.10
N ASP A 227 -3.45 -1.91 7.49
CA ASP A 227 -2.22 -2.36 8.15
C ASP A 227 -2.44 -3.52 9.14
N HIS A 228 -3.22 -4.52 8.72
CA HIS A 228 -3.55 -5.68 9.56
C HIS A 228 -2.68 -6.89 9.22
N LEU A 229 -1.44 -6.90 9.71
CA LEU A 229 -0.46 -7.98 9.48
C LEU A 229 -1.01 -9.39 9.75
N GLY A 230 -1.73 -9.58 10.87
CA GLY A 230 -2.32 -10.90 11.17
C GLY A 230 -3.35 -11.37 10.15
N ALA A 231 -4.13 -10.47 9.54
CA ALA A 231 -5.11 -10.81 8.51
C ALA A 231 -4.40 -11.10 7.18
N ILE A 232 -3.38 -10.31 6.84
CA ILE A 232 -2.49 -10.59 5.69
C ILE A 232 -1.90 -12.00 5.81
N ASP A 233 -1.34 -12.34 6.97
CA ASP A 233 -0.75 -13.66 7.22
C ASP A 233 -1.73 -14.80 7.00
N LEU A 234 -2.94 -14.63 7.53
CA LEU A 234 -3.98 -15.64 7.47
C LEU A 234 -4.51 -15.81 6.03
N LEU A 235 -4.74 -14.71 5.31
CA LEU A 235 -5.17 -14.72 3.91
C LEU A 235 -4.12 -15.35 2.99
N LEU A 236 -2.84 -15.02 3.17
CA LEU A 236 -1.75 -15.62 2.40
C LEU A 236 -1.60 -17.12 2.70
N GLN A 237 -1.76 -17.54 3.96
CA GLN A 237 -1.78 -18.96 4.34
C GLN A 237 -2.95 -19.72 3.70
N ALA A 238 -4.08 -19.06 3.53
CA ALA A 238 -5.27 -19.57 2.86
C ALA A 238 -5.18 -19.53 1.32
N GLY A 239 -4.04 -19.07 0.76
CA GLY A 239 -3.80 -19.08 -0.68
C GLY A 239 -4.34 -17.86 -1.44
N ALA A 240 -4.59 -16.73 -0.77
CA ALA A 240 -4.90 -15.47 -1.44
C ALA A 240 -3.82 -15.11 -2.47
N SER A 241 -4.24 -14.66 -3.65
CA SER A 241 -3.35 -14.24 -4.72
C SER A 241 -2.62 -12.95 -4.32
N ILE A 242 -1.33 -13.09 -3.99
CA ILE A 242 -0.49 -11.98 -3.50
C ILE A 242 -0.34 -10.82 -4.49
N ASP A 243 -0.36 -11.15 -5.79
CA ASP A 243 -0.20 -10.22 -6.91
C ASP A 243 -1.54 -10.03 -7.66
N HIS A 244 -2.69 -10.23 -7.01
CA HIS A 244 -3.98 -9.85 -7.59
C HIS A 244 -3.94 -8.37 -7.97
N GLU A 245 -4.14 -8.07 -9.26
CA GLU A 245 -4.05 -6.72 -9.81
C GLU A 245 -5.39 -6.29 -10.39
N TYR A 246 -5.86 -5.11 -9.97
CA TYR A 246 -6.98 -4.44 -10.60
C TYR A 246 -6.66 -2.94 -10.78
N ASN A 247 -6.71 -2.45 -12.02
CA ASN A 247 -6.37 -1.07 -12.38
C ASN A 247 -5.03 -0.60 -11.76
N GLY A 248 -4.00 -1.46 -11.82
CA GLY A 248 -2.67 -1.18 -11.25
C GLY A 248 -2.58 -1.26 -9.73
N SER A 249 -3.66 -1.63 -9.04
CA SER A 249 -3.69 -1.81 -7.58
C SER A 249 -3.46 -3.27 -7.22
N THR A 250 -2.49 -3.53 -6.34
CA THR A 250 -2.19 -4.82 -5.72
C THR A 250 -2.06 -4.64 -4.21
N ALA A 251 -1.95 -5.73 -3.45
CA ALA A 251 -1.64 -5.63 -2.03
C ALA A 251 -0.34 -4.83 -1.77
N LEU A 252 0.70 -5.02 -2.61
CA LEU A 252 1.98 -4.33 -2.42
C LEU A 252 1.89 -2.83 -2.72
N SER A 253 1.13 -2.43 -3.75
CA SER A 253 1.01 -1.02 -4.15
C SER A 253 0.22 -0.18 -3.14
N GLU A 254 -0.68 -0.81 -2.39
CA GLU A 254 -1.58 -0.17 -1.43
C GLU A 254 -0.94 0.07 -0.06
N SER A 255 0.32 -0.31 0.14
CA SER A 255 1.03 -0.11 1.40
C SER A 255 2.15 0.94 1.30
N ARG A 256 2.28 1.72 2.38
CA ARG A 256 3.44 2.58 2.66
C ARG A 256 4.09 2.23 4.00
N ARG A 257 3.76 1.06 4.56
CA ARG A 257 4.20 0.62 5.89
C ARG A 257 5.34 -0.37 5.73
N PRO A 258 6.57 -0.08 6.21
CA PRO A 258 7.73 -0.94 5.97
C PRO A 258 7.54 -2.39 6.42
N ALA A 259 6.86 -2.62 7.56
CA ALA A 259 6.57 -3.97 8.05
C ALA A 259 5.65 -4.76 7.11
N THR A 260 4.58 -4.12 6.60
CA THR A 260 3.64 -4.74 5.66
C THR A 260 4.25 -4.96 4.28
N LEU A 261 4.99 -3.97 3.76
CA LEU A 261 5.77 -4.12 2.51
C LEU A 261 6.76 -5.28 2.60
N LYS A 262 7.54 -5.34 3.70
CA LYS A 262 8.46 -6.45 3.94
C LYS A 262 7.72 -7.77 3.98
N ARG A 263 6.59 -7.84 4.67
CA ARG A 263 5.84 -9.09 4.81
C ARG A 263 5.32 -9.61 3.47
N LEU A 264 4.80 -8.73 2.62
CA LEU A 264 4.34 -9.08 1.27
C LEU A 264 5.51 -9.50 0.38
N LEU A 265 6.64 -8.78 0.41
CA LEU A 265 7.85 -9.17 -0.32
C LEU A 265 8.40 -10.53 0.13
N ASP A 266 8.47 -10.77 1.45
CA ASP A 266 8.91 -12.05 2.02
C ASP A 266 7.96 -13.21 1.62
N ALA A 267 6.68 -12.90 1.36
CA ALA A 267 5.69 -13.84 0.85
C ALA A 267 5.71 -14.00 -0.69
N GLY A 268 6.58 -13.26 -1.40
CA GLY A 268 6.80 -13.41 -2.84
C GLY A 268 6.08 -12.41 -3.73
N ALA A 269 5.53 -11.32 -3.18
CA ALA A 269 4.93 -10.24 -3.97
C ALA A 269 5.91 -9.71 -5.02
N ASP A 270 5.42 -9.38 -6.21
CA ASP A 270 6.26 -8.77 -7.24
C ASP A 270 6.76 -7.39 -6.78
N PRO A 271 8.08 -7.18 -6.63
CA PRO A 271 8.59 -5.87 -6.25
C PRO A 271 8.23 -4.77 -7.26
N ARG A 272 7.91 -5.13 -8.51
CA ARG A 272 7.51 -4.18 -9.55
C ARG A 272 6.19 -3.46 -9.25
N PHE A 273 5.34 -4.02 -8.39
CA PHE A 273 4.11 -3.37 -7.94
C PHE A 273 4.32 -2.40 -6.77
N MET A 274 5.52 -2.33 -6.21
CA MET A 274 5.81 -1.36 -5.16
C MET A 274 5.78 0.06 -5.74
N THR A 275 4.97 0.92 -5.13
CA THR A 275 4.92 2.34 -5.51
C THR A 275 6.22 3.05 -5.14
N ARG A 276 6.42 4.25 -5.68
CA ARG A 276 7.54 5.11 -5.29
C ARG A 276 7.47 5.45 -3.81
N GLU A 277 6.30 5.84 -3.32
CA GLU A 277 6.09 6.19 -1.92
C GLU A 277 6.33 4.98 -1.01
N GLY A 278 5.88 3.79 -1.45
CA GLY A 278 6.18 2.53 -0.77
C GLY A 278 7.68 2.23 -0.74
N SER A 279 8.39 2.38 -1.87
CA SER A 279 9.83 2.18 -1.96
C SER A 279 10.61 3.12 -1.04
N ARG A 280 10.21 4.41 -0.99
CA ARG A 280 10.79 5.41 -0.08
C ARG A 280 10.58 5.03 1.38
N ALA A 281 9.35 4.65 1.74
CA ALA A 281 9.05 4.18 3.09
C ALA A 281 9.91 2.96 3.45
N PHE A 282 10.03 2.01 2.52
CA PHE A 282 10.76 0.76 2.70
C PHE A 282 12.25 0.97 3.00
N ILE A 283 12.88 1.97 2.36
CA ILE A 283 14.28 2.36 2.63
C ILE A 283 14.45 3.33 3.82
N GLY A 284 13.40 3.58 4.59
CA GLY A 284 13.46 4.42 5.80
C GLY A 284 13.37 5.93 5.53
N LEU A 285 12.89 6.34 4.36
CA LEU A 285 12.65 7.75 4.01
C LEU A 285 11.16 8.10 4.13
N PRO A 286 10.81 9.39 4.28
CA PRO A 286 9.41 9.83 4.20
C PRO A 286 8.78 9.40 2.86
N PRO A 287 7.56 8.80 2.88
CA PRO A 287 6.91 8.33 1.65
C PRO A 287 6.68 9.45 0.64
N ASP A 288 6.15 10.58 1.13
CA ASP A 288 5.87 11.74 0.30
C ASP A 288 7.15 12.60 0.14
N PRO A 289 7.45 13.10 -1.09
CA PRO A 289 8.56 14.01 -1.32
C PRO A 289 8.50 15.28 -0.48
N ASP A 290 9.66 15.75 0.00
CA ASP A 290 9.80 17.00 0.75
C ASP A 290 11.05 17.74 0.26
N ILE A 291 10.90 18.99 -0.16
CA ILE A 291 12.02 19.82 -0.65
C ILE A 291 12.96 20.26 0.49
N ALA A 292 12.52 20.22 1.74
CA ALA A 292 13.26 20.76 2.89
C ALA A 292 14.73 20.28 3.04
N PRO A 293 15.11 19.03 2.70
CA PRO A 293 16.49 18.59 2.72
C PRO A 293 17.42 19.39 1.81
N LEU A 294 16.90 20.03 0.75
CA LEU A 294 17.70 20.87 -0.16
C LEU A 294 18.02 22.24 0.42
N ASN A 295 17.31 22.72 1.45
CA ASN A 295 17.57 24.03 2.07
C ASN A 295 18.99 24.15 2.66
N GLY A 296 19.64 23.03 2.98
CA GLY A 296 21.02 22.97 3.48
C GLY A 296 22.10 22.96 2.39
N VAL A 297 21.71 22.93 1.12
CA VAL A 297 22.62 22.85 -0.04
C VAL A 297 22.74 24.24 -0.68
N THR A 298 23.95 24.64 -1.07
CA THR A 298 24.13 25.93 -1.75
C THR A 298 23.81 25.81 -3.24
N ARG A 299 23.41 26.92 -3.87
CA ARG A 299 23.29 26.98 -5.34
C ARG A 299 24.60 26.61 -6.05
N GLY A 300 25.75 26.91 -5.44
CA GLY A 300 27.06 26.51 -5.97
C GLY A 300 27.28 25.00 -5.96
N ASP A 301 26.86 24.32 -4.88
CA ASP A 301 26.88 22.85 -4.81
C ASP A 301 25.94 22.22 -5.84
N PHE A 302 24.73 22.78 -5.98
CA PHE A 302 23.79 22.39 -7.03
C PHE A 302 24.45 22.52 -8.41
N LEU A 303 24.91 23.70 -8.82
CA LEU A 303 25.49 23.89 -10.15
C LEU A 303 26.72 23.00 -10.41
N ARG A 304 27.53 22.70 -9.38
CA ARG A 304 28.69 21.81 -9.48
C ARG A 304 28.29 20.35 -9.71
N ALA A 305 27.28 19.88 -8.98
CA ALA A 305 26.90 18.46 -8.92
C ALA A 305 25.57 18.16 -9.60
N ARG A 306 24.97 19.12 -10.31
CA ARG A 306 23.61 18.96 -10.87
C ARG A 306 23.53 17.84 -11.87
N SER A 307 24.56 17.62 -12.68
CA SER A 307 24.47 16.66 -13.79
C SER A 307 24.96 15.28 -13.36
N PRO A 308 24.32 14.20 -13.86
CA PRO A 308 24.81 12.84 -13.68
C PRO A 308 26.26 12.71 -14.16
N ARG A 309 27.06 11.91 -13.46
CA ARG A 309 28.43 11.60 -13.85
C ARG A 309 28.78 10.16 -13.51
N PHE A 310 29.64 9.56 -14.32
CA PHE A 310 30.23 8.26 -14.02
C PHE A 310 31.26 8.34 -12.89
N GLY A 311 31.43 7.22 -12.21
CA GLY A 311 32.51 7.02 -11.26
C GLY A 311 33.86 6.89 -11.95
N ARG A 312 34.92 7.29 -11.25
CA ARG A 312 36.32 7.23 -11.71
C ARG A 312 37.00 5.92 -11.32
N THR A 313 36.45 5.23 -10.32
CA THR A 313 36.95 3.95 -9.81
C THR A 313 35.79 3.01 -9.57
N ASN A 314 36.08 1.71 -9.50
CA ASN A 314 35.11 0.68 -9.20
C ASN A 314 35.34 0.17 -7.77
N ALA A 315 34.56 0.57 -6.76
CA ALA A 315 33.58 1.67 -6.75
C ALA A 315 34.23 3.03 -6.41
N GLU A 316 33.63 4.15 -6.82
CA GLU A 316 33.94 5.50 -6.31
C GLU A 316 32.86 5.87 -5.29
N ARG A 317 33.26 6.20 -4.05
CA ARG A 317 32.33 6.80 -3.08
C ARG A 317 32.04 8.24 -3.49
N ILE A 318 30.77 8.58 -3.63
CA ILE A 318 30.30 9.91 -4.00
C ILE A 318 29.85 10.66 -2.75
N ASP A 319 30.61 11.67 -2.36
CA ASP A 319 30.31 12.53 -1.20
C ASP A 319 29.84 13.93 -1.67
N GLU A 320 28.76 13.97 -2.45
CA GLU A 320 28.17 15.23 -2.93
C GLU A 320 26.93 15.63 -2.09
N PRO A 321 26.94 16.79 -1.40
CA PRO A 321 25.83 17.22 -0.56
C PRO A 321 24.50 17.32 -1.30
N PHE A 322 24.53 17.77 -2.56
CA PHE A 322 23.34 17.86 -3.41
C PHE A 322 22.71 16.47 -3.65
N TRP A 323 23.50 15.46 -4.00
CA TRP A 323 22.98 14.11 -4.28
C TRP A 323 22.36 13.48 -3.04
N LEU A 324 23.04 13.59 -1.88
CA LEU A 324 22.50 13.09 -0.61
C LEU A 324 21.17 13.79 -0.25
N ALA A 325 21.10 15.10 -0.44
CA ALA A 325 19.87 15.86 -0.19
C ALA A 325 18.75 15.49 -1.16
N MET A 326 19.06 15.24 -2.43
CA MET A 326 18.10 14.77 -3.44
C MET A 326 17.52 13.39 -3.11
N ILE A 327 18.33 12.43 -2.62
CA ILE A 327 17.82 11.13 -2.16
C ILE A 327 16.82 11.33 -1.01
N ARG A 328 17.21 12.12 -0.01
CA ARG A 328 16.38 12.40 1.17
C ARG A 328 15.08 13.11 0.80
N ALA A 329 15.18 14.14 -0.04
CA ALA A 329 14.05 14.92 -0.50
C ALA A 329 13.11 14.09 -1.37
N GLY A 330 13.69 13.24 -2.22
CA GLY A 330 12.96 12.44 -3.18
C GLY A 330 12.17 13.28 -4.16
N VAL A 331 12.70 14.42 -4.60
CA VAL A 331 12.07 15.32 -5.59
C VAL A 331 12.67 15.11 -6.98
N SER A 332 11.98 15.61 -8.00
CA SER A 332 12.45 15.53 -9.39
C SER A 332 13.59 16.50 -9.68
N GLY A 333 14.27 16.29 -10.81
CA GLY A 333 15.27 17.23 -11.32
C GLY A 333 14.69 18.62 -11.61
N TYR A 334 13.44 18.66 -12.09
CA TYR A 334 12.69 19.90 -12.30
C TYR A 334 12.49 20.68 -11.00
N GLN A 335 11.98 20.03 -9.96
CA GLN A 335 11.72 20.66 -8.66
C GLN A 335 13.01 21.21 -8.03
N ALA A 336 14.12 20.48 -8.17
CA ALA A 336 15.43 20.96 -7.74
C ALA A 336 15.89 22.18 -8.54
N THR A 337 15.67 22.18 -9.86
CA THR A 337 16.00 23.31 -10.74
C THR A 337 15.23 24.57 -10.36
N GLU A 338 13.93 24.47 -10.11
CA GLU A 338 13.12 25.59 -9.61
C GLU A 338 13.64 26.11 -8.27
N HIS A 339 13.95 25.20 -7.33
CA HIS A 339 14.41 25.57 -6.00
C HIS A 339 15.73 26.38 -6.01
N PHE A 340 16.65 26.06 -6.92
CA PHE A 340 17.97 26.71 -7.00
C PHE A 340 18.08 27.81 -8.06
N ASP A 341 16.99 28.15 -8.77
CA ASP A 341 17.05 29.05 -9.94
C ASP A 341 18.12 28.58 -10.94
N GLY A 342 18.01 27.29 -11.31
CA GLY A 342 18.95 26.57 -12.17
C GLY A 342 18.63 26.71 -13.66
N PRO A 343 19.58 26.35 -14.55
CA PRO A 343 19.31 26.28 -15.98
C PRO A 343 18.35 25.14 -16.29
N SER A 344 17.40 25.38 -17.20
CA SER A 344 16.52 24.34 -17.73
C SER A 344 17.33 23.19 -18.35
N SER A 345 16.79 21.97 -18.34
CA SER A 345 17.40 20.81 -18.98
C SER A 345 17.33 20.84 -20.51
N PHE A 346 16.57 21.78 -21.08
CA PHE A 346 16.67 22.12 -22.50
C PHE A 346 17.98 22.86 -22.84
N ASP A 347 18.57 23.56 -21.85
CA ASP A 347 19.74 24.42 -22.03
C ASP A 347 21.02 23.80 -21.42
N ALA A 348 20.90 22.70 -20.71
CA ALA A 348 21.98 22.05 -19.97
C ALA A 348 21.70 20.55 -19.77
N PRO A 349 22.69 19.72 -19.44
CA PRO A 349 22.46 18.30 -19.20
C PRO A 349 21.43 18.06 -18.07
N PRO A 350 20.76 16.88 -18.07
CA PRO A 350 19.74 16.53 -17.08
C PRO A 350 20.21 16.75 -15.65
N VAL A 351 19.25 17.02 -14.75
CA VAL A 351 19.55 17.06 -13.31
C VAL A 351 19.52 15.66 -12.73
N TRP A 352 20.60 15.27 -12.06
CA TRP A 352 20.69 14.04 -11.29
C TRP A 352 19.61 14.04 -10.20
N CYS A 353 18.80 13.00 -10.18
CA CYS A 353 17.79 12.78 -9.17
C CYS A 353 17.74 11.31 -8.76
N ALA A 354 17.12 11.05 -7.60
CA ALA A 354 16.86 9.70 -7.10
C ALA A 354 15.39 9.27 -7.30
N GLU A 355 14.59 10.11 -7.97
CA GLU A 355 13.24 9.74 -8.42
C GLU A 355 13.35 8.92 -9.69
N ARG A 356 13.32 7.59 -9.55
CA ARG A 356 13.60 6.69 -10.67
C ARG A 356 12.66 5.50 -10.72
N PHE A 357 12.33 5.11 -11.95
CA PHE A 357 11.68 3.84 -12.27
C PHE A 357 12.72 2.75 -12.49
N GLY A 358 12.30 1.48 -12.37
CA GLY A 358 13.15 0.35 -12.72
C GLY A 358 14.37 0.14 -11.82
N GLN A 359 14.43 0.80 -10.66
CA GLN A 359 15.45 0.55 -9.65
C GLN A 359 15.22 -0.82 -9.01
N SER A 360 16.30 -1.56 -8.77
CA SER A 360 16.22 -2.74 -7.94
C SER A 360 16.44 -2.40 -6.46
N LEU A 361 15.86 -3.21 -5.58
CA LEU A 361 15.94 -3.10 -4.12
C LEU A 361 16.37 -4.46 -3.55
N THR A 362 17.43 -4.48 -2.74
CA THR A 362 17.91 -5.72 -2.09
C THR A 362 18.17 -5.48 -0.61
N VAL A 363 17.47 -6.22 0.25
CA VAL A 363 17.68 -6.19 1.71
C VAL A 363 18.82 -7.13 2.09
N LEU A 364 19.80 -6.62 2.83
CA LEU A 364 20.93 -7.40 3.35
C LEU A 364 20.60 -7.99 4.74
N PRO A 365 21.30 -9.06 5.18
CA PRO A 365 21.06 -9.69 6.48
C PRO A 365 21.28 -8.76 7.68
N ASP A 366 22.10 -7.72 7.53
CA ASP A 366 22.37 -6.71 8.57
C ASP A 366 21.39 -5.53 8.55
N GLY A 367 20.33 -5.61 7.73
CA GLY A 367 19.29 -4.60 7.62
C GLY A 367 19.61 -3.44 6.67
N ARG A 368 20.80 -3.39 6.08
CA ARG A 368 21.07 -2.44 5.00
C ARG A 368 20.22 -2.75 3.78
N ILE A 369 19.86 -1.74 3.01
CA ILE A 369 19.12 -1.89 1.75
C ILE A 369 19.93 -1.28 0.62
N VAL A 370 20.14 -2.06 -0.43
CA VAL A 370 20.90 -1.66 -1.62
C VAL A 370 19.93 -1.32 -2.74
N GLN A 371 20.04 -0.10 -3.28
CA GLN A 371 19.34 0.32 -4.50
C GLN A 371 20.33 0.41 -5.65
N VAL A 372 19.94 -0.04 -6.84
CA VAL A 372 20.81 -0.01 -8.02
C VAL A 372 20.09 0.60 -9.22
N GLY A 373 20.75 1.57 -9.86
CA GLY A 373 20.39 2.10 -11.17
C GLY A 373 19.04 2.81 -11.21
N GLY A 374 18.29 2.55 -12.28
CA GLY A 374 16.98 3.11 -12.63
C GLY A 374 17.04 4.21 -13.67
N GLU A 375 15.87 4.60 -14.16
CA GLU A 375 15.68 5.70 -15.12
C GLU A 375 14.79 6.81 -14.55
N HIS A 376 15.04 8.06 -14.95
CA HIS A 376 14.15 9.20 -14.72
C HIS A 376 13.49 9.60 -16.04
N GLU A 377 12.21 9.99 -15.95
CA GLU A 377 11.26 10.22 -17.06
C GLU A 377 10.91 8.95 -17.86
N ASP A 378 9.72 8.94 -18.46
CA ASP A 378 9.18 7.82 -19.24
C ASP A 378 9.27 8.02 -20.77
N HIS A 379 9.78 9.19 -21.19
CA HIS A 379 10.05 9.52 -22.58
C HIS A 379 11.45 10.12 -22.72
N TYR A 380 12.09 9.93 -23.89
CA TYR A 380 13.40 10.52 -24.21
C TYR A 380 13.28 12.03 -24.46
N ASP A 381 12.91 12.78 -23.44
CA ASP A 381 12.99 14.23 -23.39
C ASP A 381 14.37 14.67 -22.83
N PRO A 382 14.64 15.98 -22.74
CA PRO A 382 15.94 16.46 -22.25
C PRO A 382 16.26 16.14 -20.79
N ASP A 383 15.28 15.71 -19.99
CA ASP A 383 15.45 15.32 -18.59
C ASP A 383 15.64 13.80 -18.40
N PHE A 384 15.37 13.01 -19.45
CA PHE A 384 15.56 11.56 -19.42
C PHE A 384 16.99 11.14 -19.12
N CYS A 385 17.16 10.28 -18.11
CA CYS A 385 18.47 9.73 -17.76
C CYS A 385 18.36 8.33 -17.14
N ILE A 386 19.20 7.41 -17.61
CA ILE A 386 19.41 6.09 -16.99
C ILE A 386 20.71 6.17 -16.19
N TYR A 387 20.68 5.64 -14.97
CA TYR A 387 21.77 5.75 -14.00
C TYR A 387 22.47 4.41 -13.78
N ASN A 388 23.74 4.45 -13.37
CA ASN A 388 24.54 3.28 -12.98
C ASN A 388 25.04 3.37 -11.53
N ASP A 389 24.53 4.29 -10.73
CA ASP A 389 24.94 4.44 -9.33
C ASP A 389 24.23 3.42 -8.41
N VAL A 390 24.84 3.20 -7.25
CA VAL A 390 24.35 2.29 -6.20
C VAL A 390 24.21 3.07 -4.90
N PHE A 391 23.05 2.95 -4.25
CA PHE A 391 22.81 3.51 -2.92
C PHE A 391 22.80 2.41 -1.88
N VAL A 392 23.42 2.67 -0.73
CA VAL A 392 23.37 1.79 0.43
C VAL A 392 22.73 2.56 1.57
N HIS A 393 21.50 2.19 1.89
CA HIS A 393 20.72 2.74 3.00
C HIS A 393 20.99 1.91 4.26
N HIS A 394 21.43 2.57 5.32
CA HIS A 394 21.71 1.92 6.60
C HIS A 394 20.53 2.08 7.56
N PRO A 395 20.33 1.12 8.49
CA PRO A 395 19.26 1.21 9.49
C PRO A 395 19.33 2.46 10.38
N ASP A 396 20.51 3.09 10.51
CA ASP A 396 20.74 4.31 11.28
C ASP A 396 20.44 5.61 10.49
N GLY A 397 19.97 5.50 9.25
CA GLY A 397 19.67 6.63 8.36
C GLY A 397 20.88 7.19 7.61
N ARG A 398 22.07 6.58 7.75
CA ARG A 398 23.21 6.87 6.86
C ARG A 398 22.89 6.35 5.46
N ILE A 399 23.29 7.12 4.45
CA ILE A 399 23.19 6.75 3.03
C ILE A 399 24.59 6.87 2.44
N GLU A 400 25.04 5.84 1.74
CA GLU A 400 26.28 5.87 0.95
C GLU A 400 25.92 5.77 -0.53
N ILE A 401 26.63 6.52 -1.36
CA ILE A 401 26.42 6.58 -2.81
C ILE A 401 27.71 6.10 -3.47
N PHE A 402 27.57 5.20 -4.43
CA PHE A 402 28.68 4.65 -5.20
C PHE A 402 28.46 4.87 -6.70
N GLY A 403 29.45 5.47 -7.35
CA GLY A 403 29.49 5.62 -8.81
C GLY A 403 30.49 4.65 -9.43
N TYR A 404 30.28 4.33 -10.70
CA TYR A 404 31.09 3.35 -11.44
C TYR A 404 31.47 3.88 -12.83
N PRO A 405 32.63 3.50 -13.36
CA PRO A 405 32.95 3.69 -14.77
C PRO A 405 31.92 2.97 -15.65
N GLU A 406 31.59 3.57 -16.80
CA GLU A 406 30.59 3.03 -17.72
C GLU A 406 30.98 1.65 -18.27
N GLU A 407 32.28 1.42 -18.48
CA GLU A 407 32.83 0.16 -18.98
C GLU A 407 32.70 -1.00 -17.98
N ASP A 408 32.69 -0.70 -16.68
CA ASP A 408 32.53 -1.71 -15.63
C ASP A 408 31.04 -1.98 -15.37
N PHE A 409 30.23 -0.92 -15.38
CA PHE A 409 28.79 -1.01 -15.18
C PHE A 409 28.06 0.09 -15.97
N PRO A 410 27.45 -0.24 -17.11
CA PRO A 410 26.72 0.73 -17.90
C PRO A 410 25.40 1.10 -17.20
N PRO A 411 24.79 2.24 -17.55
CA PRO A 411 23.44 2.60 -17.13
C PRO A 411 22.43 1.45 -17.27
N THR A 412 21.65 1.21 -16.22
CA THR A 412 20.70 0.10 -16.18
C THR A 412 19.42 0.43 -15.43
N ASP A 413 18.33 -0.17 -15.90
CA ASP A 413 16.96 0.01 -15.44
C ASP A 413 16.15 -1.26 -15.76
N PHE A 414 15.15 -1.55 -14.93
CA PHE A 414 14.30 -2.76 -15.01
C PHE A 414 15.08 -4.07 -15.11
N HIS A 415 16.28 -4.10 -14.53
CA HIS A 415 17.01 -5.32 -14.20
C HIS A 415 16.41 -5.94 -12.94
N SER A 416 16.70 -7.20 -12.70
CA SER A 416 16.45 -7.84 -11.41
C SER A 416 17.72 -7.84 -10.57
N ALA A 417 17.57 -7.89 -9.23
CA ALA A 417 18.68 -8.02 -8.30
C ALA A 417 18.40 -9.15 -7.30
N THR A 418 19.33 -10.09 -7.18
CA THR A 418 19.18 -11.23 -6.26
C THR A 418 20.41 -11.37 -5.36
N LEU A 419 20.20 -11.30 -4.05
CA LEU A 419 21.25 -11.55 -3.06
C LEU A 419 21.61 -13.04 -3.02
N MET A 420 22.90 -13.34 -3.26
CA MET A 420 23.46 -14.69 -3.19
C MET A 420 24.83 -14.61 -2.50
N ASP A 421 24.98 -15.31 -1.38
CA ASP A 421 26.20 -15.32 -0.58
C ASP A 421 26.67 -13.89 -0.19
N ASP A 422 27.84 -13.46 -0.67
CA ASP A 422 28.44 -12.15 -0.40
C ASP A 422 28.26 -11.13 -1.55
N SER A 423 27.32 -11.41 -2.46
CA SER A 423 27.14 -10.63 -3.69
C SER A 423 25.67 -10.45 -4.07
N ILE A 424 25.36 -9.37 -4.77
CA ILE A 424 24.09 -9.13 -5.45
C ILE A 424 24.31 -9.39 -6.93
N TRP A 425 23.47 -10.25 -7.51
CA TRP A 425 23.49 -10.57 -8.93
C TRP A 425 22.43 -9.75 -9.64
N LEU A 426 22.87 -8.91 -10.57
CA LEU A 426 22.02 -8.09 -11.41
C LEU A 426 21.85 -8.78 -12.75
N ILE A 427 20.61 -8.98 -13.20
CA ILE A 427 20.31 -9.69 -14.45
C ILE A 427 19.38 -8.82 -15.29
N GLY A 428 19.68 -8.72 -16.59
CA GLY A 428 18.87 -7.96 -17.54
C GLY A 428 19.07 -6.45 -17.46
N SER A 429 18.45 -5.71 -18.38
CA SER A 429 18.39 -4.25 -18.43
C SER A 429 17.52 -3.83 -19.63
N ILE A 430 16.84 -2.68 -19.59
CA ILE A 430 16.45 -2.01 -20.84
C ILE A 430 17.70 -1.35 -21.43
N GLY A 431 18.26 -0.39 -20.69
CA GLY A 431 19.44 0.37 -21.04
C GLY A 431 19.27 1.24 -22.29
N TYR A 432 20.28 2.06 -22.56
CA TYR A 432 20.33 2.88 -23.77
C TYR A 432 20.40 2.01 -25.03
N PRO A 433 19.70 2.36 -26.13
CA PRO A 433 19.68 1.55 -27.35
C PRO A 433 21.06 1.12 -27.89
N PRO A 434 22.11 1.99 -27.91
CA PRO A 434 23.43 1.59 -28.40
C PRO A 434 24.14 0.51 -27.55
N ALA A 435 23.75 0.34 -26.28
CA ALA A 435 24.32 -0.67 -25.40
C ALA A 435 23.67 -2.05 -25.56
N ARG A 436 22.49 -2.12 -26.19
CA ARG A 436 21.69 -3.35 -26.29
C ARG A 436 22.34 -4.35 -27.22
N ARG A 437 22.41 -5.60 -26.78
CA ARG A 437 22.97 -6.73 -27.53
C ARG A 437 21.92 -7.84 -27.64
N PRO A 438 21.08 -7.84 -28.70
CA PRO A 438 20.04 -8.85 -28.86
C PRO A 438 20.61 -10.28 -28.78
N GLY A 439 19.88 -11.16 -28.09
CA GLY A 439 20.31 -12.54 -27.86
C GLY A 439 21.37 -12.75 -26.76
N HIS A 440 21.90 -11.69 -26.15
CA HIS A 440 22.78 -11.79 -24.98
C HIS A 440 22.05 -11.36 -23.70
N THR A 441 22.14 -12.15 -22.63
CA THR A 441 21.61 -11.75 -21.32
C THR A 441 22.69 -11.04 -20.51
N PRO A 442 22.55 -9.74 -20.23
CA PRO A 442 23.54 -9.04 -19.42
C PRO A 442 23.42 -9.47 -17.96
N VAL A 443 24.57 -9.77 -17.34
CA VAL A 443 24.68 -10.19 -15.95
C VAL A 443 25.85 -9.48 -15.29
N TRP A 444 25.63 -8.87 -14.13
CA TRP A 444 26.66 -8.26 -13.29
C TRP A 444 26.62 -8.84 -11.89
N ARG A 445 27.79 -8.82 -11.24
CA ARG A 445 27.94 -9.19 -9.84
C ARG A 445 28.46 -8.00 -9.04
N LEU A 446 27.63 -7.49 -8.13
CA LEU A 446 27.99 -6.48 -7.15
C LEU A 446 28.45 -7.17 -5.85
N ARG A 447 29.72 -7.01 -5.47
CA ARG A 447 30.31 -7.61 -4.27
C ARG A 447 30.05 -6.75 -3.04
N LEU A 448 29.56 -7.34 -1.95
CA LEU A 448 29.18 -6.59 -0.74
C LEU A 448 30.38 -6.11 0.10
N ARG A 449 31.55 -6.73 -0.05
CA ARG A 449 32.73 -6.42 0.76
C ARG A 449 33.39 -5.08 0.41
N ASP A 450 33.33 -4.70 -0.86
CA ASP A 450 34.04 -3.55 -1.43
C ASP A 450 33.21 -2.78 -2.45
N TRP A 451 31.93 -3.15 -2.60
CA TRP A 451 30.98 -2.58 -3.56
C TRP A 451 31.42 -2.64 -5.01
N ARG A 452 32.39 -3.49 -5.36
CA ARG A 452 32.82 -3.61 -6.75
C ARG A 452 31.79 -4.34 -7.57
N ILE A 453 31.50 -3.82 -8.75
CA ILE A 453 30.61 -4.43 -9.73
C ILE A 453 31.42 -4.92 -10.93
N GLU A 454 31.16 -6.15 -11.35
CA GLU A 454 31.93 -6.80 -12.42
C GLU A 454 30.94 -7.45 -13.41
N PRO A 455 31.11 -7.25 -14.73
CA PRO A 455 30.34 -7.99 -15.71
C PRO A 455 30.72 -9.47 -15.64
N VAL A 456 29.72 -10.34 -15.77
CA VAL A 456 29.91 -11.79 -15.67
C VAL A 456 30.09 -12.36 -17.06
N THR A 457 31.27 -12.96 -17.31
CA THR A 457 31.50 -13.74 -18.52
C THR A 457 30.92 -15.14 -18.35
N LEU A 458 29.94 -15.50 -19.19
CA LEU A 458 29.31 -16.82 -19.18
C LEU A 458 30.30 -17.91 -19.63
N LEU A 459 30.19 -19.10 -19.03
CA LEU A 459 30.95 -20.28 -19.45
C LEU A 459 30.14 -21.09 -20.46
N GLY A 460 30.37 -20.87 -21.76
CA GLY A 460 29.72 -21.61 -22.87
C GLY A 460 28.86 -20.74 -23.79
N LEU A 461 27.92 -21.36 -24.51
CA LEU A 461 26.93 -20.65 -25.32
C LEU A 461 25.92 -19.94 -24.40
N ASP A 462 25.58 -18.70 -24.74
CA ASP A 462 24.54 -17.95 -24.06
C ASP A 462 23.16 -18.51 -24.44
N ASN A 463 22.71 -19.52 -23.69
CA ASN A 463 21.37 -20.08 -23.76
C ASN A 463 20.42 -19.40 -22.76
N GLY A 464 20.75 -18.16 -22.36
CA GLY A 464 19.88 -17.35 -21.51
C GLY A 464 18.64 -16.86 -22.26
N PRO A 465 17.79 -16.08 -21.57
CA PRO A 465 16.58 -15.51 -22.18
C PRO A 465 16.87 -14.48 -23.29
N GLY A 466 18.11 -14.07 -23.53
CA GLY A 466 18.47 -12.94 -24.37
C GLY A 466 18.45 -11.61 -23.60
N TRP A 467 18.36 -10.48 -24.30
CA TRP A 467 18.42 -9.16 -23.68
C TRP A 467 17.08 -8.85 -22.99
N ILE A 468 17.00 -9.25 -21.72
CA ILE A 468 15.75 -9.30 -20.95
C ILE A 468 15.60 -8.08 -20.02
N ASN A 469 14.38 -7.61 -19.82
CA ASN A 469 14.02 -6.56 -18.86
C ASN A 469 12.63 -6.81 -18.26
N ARG A 470 12.29 -6.10 -17.17
CA ARG A 470 10.97 -6.18 -16.50
C ARG A 470 10.55 -7.61 -16.13
N HIS A 471 11.52 -8.50 -15.94
CA HIS A 471 11.33 -9.89 -15.58
C HIS A 471 11.35 -10.05 -14.07
N ARG A 472 10.97 -11.24 -13.60
CA ARG A 472 11.13 -11.65 -12.22
C ARG A 472 12.38 -12.51 -12.09
N ALA A 473 13.13 -12.31 -11.00
CA ALA A 473 14.20 -13.23 -10.60
C ALA A 473 13.98 -13.68 -9.17
N THR A 474 14.03 -14.99 -8.92
CA THR A 474 13.87 -15.57 -7.60
C THR A 474 14.99 -16.56 -7.31
N ARG A 475 15.56 -16.48 -6.10
CA ARG A 475 16.49 -17.49 -5.62
C ARG A 475 15.73 -18.81 -5.41
N VAL A 476 16.13 -19.87 -6.11
CA VAL A 476 15.52 -21.21 -6.00
C VAL A 476 16.42 -22.24 -5.32
N SER A 477 17.72 -21.98 -5.26
CA SER A 477 18.67 -22.78 -4.48
C SER A 477 19.83 -21.89 -4.00
N PRO A 478 20.80 -22.42 -3.23
CA PRO A 478 21.95 -21.64 -2.80
C PRO A 478 22.77 -20.99 -3.91
N HIS A 479 22.69 -21.50 -5.15
CA HIS A 479 23.50 -21.02 -6.28
C HIS A 479 22.68 -20.81 -7.56
N GLU A 480 21.36 -20.83 -7.48
CA GLU A 480 20.49 -20.77 -8.66
C GLU A 480 19.42 -19.71 -8.53
N ILE A 481 19.29 -18.94 -9.61
CA ILE A 481 18.31 -17.87 -9.77
C ILE A 481 17.39 -18.28 -10.92
N ARG A 482 16.08 -18.39 -10.64
CA ARG A 482 15.07 -18.57 -11.67
C ARG A 482 14.66 -17.22 -12.21
N VAL A 483 14.71 -17.06 -13.53
CA VAL A 483 14.26 -15.88 -14.26
C VAL A 483 13.02 -16.24 -15.07
N SER A 484 11.95 -15.48 -14.89
CA SER A 484 10.65 -15.73 -15.52
C SER A 484 9.96 -14.43 -15.95
N GLY A 485 9.13 -14.54 -16.99
CA GLY A 485 8.40 -13.40 -17.56
C GLY A 485 9.34 -12.28 -18.07
N GLY A 486 8.81 -11.08 -18.20
CA GLY A 486 9.50 -9.92 -18.77
C GLY A 486 9.51 -9.88 -20.29
N ASN A 487 10.24 -8.91 -20.82
CA ASN A 487 10.38 -8.65 -22.25
C ASN A 487 11.80 -8.97 -22.67
N VAL A 488 11.95 -9.53 -23.88
CA VAL A 488 13.22 -9.92 -24.48
C VAL A 488 13.36 -9.24 -25.83
N LEU A 489 14.52 -8.63 -26.05
CA LEU A 489 14.93 -8.13 -27.36
C LEU A 489 15.66 -9.23 -28.14
N THR A 490 15.09 -9.63 -29.28
CA THR A 490 15.69 -10.56 -30.23
C THR A 490 16.11 -9.84 -31.51
N GLY A 491 17.19 -10.30 -32.16
CA GLY A 491 17.66 -9.77 -33.43
C GLY A 491 17.18 -10.62 -34.60
N HIS A 492 16.59 -9.99 -35.62
CA HIS A 492 16.22 -10.60 -36.90
C HIS A 492 16.79 -9.77 -38.06
N GLY A 493 18.02 -10.11 -38.48
CA GLY A 493 18.73 -9.30 -39.48
C GLY A 493 19.12 -7.94 -38.90
N ASP A 494 18.74 -6.85 -39.58
CA ASP A 494 18.99 -5.47 -39.13
C ASP A 494 17.90 -4.94 -38.18
N GLU A 495 16.82 -5.71 -37.95
CA GLU A 495 15.71 -5.32 -37.09
C GLU A 495 15.79 -5.99 -35.71
N THR A 496 15.47 -5.23 -34.67
CA THR A 496 15.29 -5.76 -33.31
C THR A 496 13.82 -5.81 -32.96
N VAL A 497 13.34 -6.97 -32.50
CA VAL A 497 11.95 -7.17 -32.10
C VAL A 497 11.90 -7.42 -30.59
N GLU A 498 11.03 -6.70 -29.89
CA GLU A 498 10.71 -6.98 -28.50
C GLU A 498 9.56 -8.00 -28.43
N SER A 499 9.72 -9.02 -27.60
CA SER A 499 8.72 -10.06 -27.39
C SER A 499 8.64 -10.44 -25.92
N ARG A 500 7.52 -11.02 -25.50
CA ARG A 500 7.36 -11.49 -24.13
C ARG A 500 8.13 -12.79 -23.92
N ASN A 501 8.91 -12.87 -22.85
CA ASN A 501 9.51 -14.13 -22.43
C ASN A 501 8.43 -15.09 -21.90
N THR A 502 8.31 -16.26 -22.51
CA THR A 502 7.37 -17.32 -22.14
C THR A 502 8.04 -18.53 -21.53
N THR A 503 9.38 -18.52 -21.44
CA THR A 503 10.17 -19.64 -20.92
C THR A 503 10.86 -19.20 -19.64
N ASP A 504 10.89 -20.10 -18.66
CA ASP A 504 11.64 -19.87 -17.43
C ASP A 504 13.06 -20.39 -17.61
N PHE A 505 14.02 -19.63 -17.09
CA PHE A 505 15.43 -19.95 -17.17
C PHE A 505 16.03 -20.03 -15.78
N ILE A 506 17.02 -20.90 -15.59
CA ILE A 506 17.83 -20.93 -14.38
C ILE A 506 19.24 -20.46 -14.71
N PHE A 507 19.70 -19.45 -13.99
CA PHE A 507 21.10 -19.05 -13.95
C PHE A 507 21.81 -19.70 -12.76
N ASP A 508 22.86 -20.46 -13.03
CA ASP A 508 23.74 -21.05 -11.99
C ASP A 508 24.92 -20.11 -11.74
N THR A 509 24.97 -19.51 -10.55
CA THR A 509 25.99 -18.51 -10.17
C THR A 509 27.38 -19.11 -9.93
N LYS A 510 27.49 -20.44 -9.79
CA LYS A 510 28.78 -21.14 -9.67
C LYS A 510 29.31 -21.56 -11.04
N ARG A 511 28.45 -22.06 -11.90
CA ARG A 511 28.80 -22.49 -13.27
C ARG A 511 28.82 -21.33 -14.26
N LEU A 512 28.24 -20.18 -13.91
CA LEU A 512 28.08 -19.01 -14.76
C LEU A 512 27.42 -19.39 -16.10
N ALA A 513 26.35 -20.17 -16.01
CA ALA A 513 25.69 -20.77 -17.17
C ALA A 513 24.17 -20.81 -16.99
N TRP A 514 23.49 -20.74 -18.13
CA TRP A 514 22.03 -20.78 -18.23
C TRP A 514 21.52 -22.17 -18.64
N ARG A 515 20.29 -22.47 -18.21
CA ARG A 515 19.47 -23.57 -18.75
C ARG A 515 18.00 -23.20 -18.70
N ALA A 516 17.18 -23.83 -19.54
CA ALA A 516 15.73 -23.79 -19.36
C ALA A 516 15.34 -24.50 -18.05
N ALA A 517 14.34 -23.97 -17.35
CA ALA A 517 13.87 -24.44 -16.04
C ALA A 517 12.90 -25.63 -16.13
#